data_AF-A0A1P8F9H3-F1
#
_entry.id   AF-A0A1P8F9H3-F1
#
_cell.length_a   1.000
_cell.length_b   1.000
_cell.length_c   1.000
_cell.angle_alpha   90.00
_cell.angle_beta   90.00
_cell.angle_gamma   90.00
#
_symmetry.space_group_name_H-M   'P 1'
#
loop_
_entity.id
_entity.type
_entity.pdbx_description
1 polymer ?
#
loop_
_entity_poly.entity_id
_entity_poly.type
_entity_poly.pdbx_seq_one_letter_code
_entity_poly.pdbx_strand_id
1 'polypeptide(L)'
;MASSWQELRIALAGFVQEICQQLHDYQIPERSWTRIVRETAEAISFPQEKREDIDGSIELLADSLRINPPDGLLRLFKVIRRDPILAGALLADAAGDPIVEDRPKDWALNTAVGSFLRAYLRRTKRFLFNREVFDQLYEQFVSEILSDTNAVTEVNTLVNVQLDVQKINLAPGMVLRKLEANELEEWLNDYIKDPFPIMRRPPIDPFEVDCAIEITYEKGRREAWGARQDIRDKVSDFVTSICLLTDKNVHIGFIEDRSSNILHPGGGTSYSNIPKRSGARARLNVSSGTQAVDIWNRIRELPPNSAIRFALRRWDIVSERFNEDDTLIDYWIAFESLFTPDSSQEVRYRASIRIAAFVGNSPEERTSIFKQLKESYDLRSKIVHGGVQKISNKSGVISNTRSYLRRALLMLVLDQKTFDPISIETDLLKNPRWQDTSLS
;
A
#
# COMPACT_ATOMS: atom_id res chain seq x y z
N MET A 1 0.21 25.77 34.05
CA MET A 1 -0.24 24.59 33.30
C MET A 1 -1.73 24.35 33.45
N ALA A 2 -2.28 24.02 34.62
CA ALA A 2 -3.73 23.75 34.78
C ALA A 2 -4.65 24.93 34.36
N SER A 3 -4.21 26.18 34.54
CA SER A 3 -4.97 27.38 34.14
C SER A 3 -5.12 27.53 32.62
N SER A 4 -4.04 27.33 31.85
CA SER A 4 -4.05 27.50 30.37
C SER A 4 -4.97 26.50 29.68
N TRP A 5 -5.00 25.25 30.15
CA TRP A 5 -5.88 24.20 29.59
C TRP A 5 -7.35 24.50 29.90
N GLN A 6 -7.65 24.93 31.12
CA GLN A 6 -9.01 25.33 31.48
C GLN A 6 -9.47 26.57 30.68
N GLU A 7 -8.59 27.54 30.47
CA GLU A 7 -8.84 28.68 29.58
C GLU A 7 -9.06 28.25 28.13
N LEU A 8 -8.29 27.28 27.63
CA LEU A 8 -8.46 26.71 26.29
C LEU A 8 -9.81 26.03 26.16
N ARG A 9 -10.23 25.24 27.16
CA ARG A 9 -11.54 24.57 27.18
C ARG A 9 -12.67 25.57 27.09
N ILE A 10 -12.62 26.62 27.91
CA ILE A 10 -13.64 27.67 27.95
C ILE A 10 -13.68 28.42 26.61
N ALA A 11 -12.53 28.80 26.08
CA ALA A 11 -12.45 29.53 24.81
C ALA A 11 -12.94 28.70 23.62
N LEU A 12 -12.54 27.42 23.53
CA LEU A 12 -12.96 26.52 22.48
C LEU A 12 -14.46 26.19 22.58
N ALA A 13 -14.98 25.94 23.79
CA ALA A 13 -16.41 25.71 24.01
C ALA A 13 -17.24 26.93 23.60
N GLY A 14 -16.82 28.14 24.02
CA GLY A 14 -17.49 29.39 23.65
C GLY A 14 -17.48 29.63 22.14
N PHE A 15 -16.37 29.30 21.47
CA PHE A 15 -16.31 29.36 20.00
C PHE A 15 -17.27 28.36 19.34
N VAL A 16 -17.27 27.09 19.73
CA VAL A 16 -18.18 26.09 19.14
C VAL A 16 -19.66 26.45 19.39
N GLN A 17 -19.97 26.99 20.57
CA GLN A 17 -21.32 27.50 20.89
C GLN A 17 -21.71 28.66 19.98
N GLU A 18 -20.82 29.63 19.78
CA GLU A 18 -21.05 30.78 18.90
C GLU A 18 -21.31 30.33 17.45
N ILE A 19 -20.53 29.39 16.93
CA ILE A 19 -20.75 28.80 15.60
C ILE A 19 -22.10 28.07 15.53
N CYS A 20 -22.42 27.23 16.53
CA CYS A 20 -23.71 26.53 16.57
C CYS A 20 -24.90 27.49 16.64
N GLN A 21 -24.75 28.64 17.33
CA GLN A 21 -25.78 29.66 17.42
C GLN A 21 -25.95 30.41 16.09
N GLN A 22 -24.85 30.81 15.45
CA GLN A 22 -24.88 31.51 14.16
C GLN A 22 -25.46 30.65 13.03
N LEU A 23 -25.22 29.33 13.10
CA LEU A 23 -25.62 28.37 12.07
C LEU A 23 -26.75 27.46 12.54
N HIS A 24 -27.50 27.85 13.57
CA HIS A 24 -28.56 27.01 14.15
C HIS A 24 -29.58 26.55 13.11
N ASP A 25 -29.98 27.46 12.22
CA ASP A 25 -30.94 27.23 11.15
C ASP A 25 -30.28 26.75 9.84
N TYR A 26 -28.94 26.63 9.81
CA TYR A 26 -28.23 26.15 8.63
C TYR A 26 -28.47 24.65 8.45
N GLN A 27 -29.17 24.30 7.37
CA GLN A 27 -29.31 22.92 6.96
C GLN A 27 -28.08 22.48 6.18
N ILE A 28 -27.44 21.40 6.63
CA ILE A 28 -26.30 20.81 5.93
C ILE A 28 -26.80 20.35 4.55
N PRO A 29 -26.25 20.86 3.44
CA PRO A 29 -26.63 20.45 2.10
C PRO A 29 -26.38 18.96 1.89
N GLU A 30 -27.22 18.33 1.09
CA GLU A 30 -27.03 16.94 0.70
C GLU A 30 -26.21 16.86 -0.60
N ARG A 31 -25.21 16.00 -0.63
CA ARG A 31 -24.51 15.59 -1.85
C ARG A 31 -25.02 14.26 -2.37
N SER A 32 -24.88 14.06 -3.68
CA SER A 32 -25.06 12.73 -4.28
C SER A 32 -23.95 11.80 -3.79
N TRP A 33 -24.34 10.59 -3.41
CA TRP A 33 -23.46 9.55 -2.92
C TRP A 33 -23.71 8.26 -3.68
N THR A 34 -22.65 7.72 -4.27
CA THR A 34 -22.65 6.46 -4.99
C THR A 34 -22.40 5.32 -4.03
N ARG A 35 -23.35 4.42 -3.87
CA ARG A 35 -23.16 3.19 -3.09
C ARG A 35 -22.60 2.07 -3.94
N ILE A 36 -21.99 1.09 -3.28
CA ILE A 36 -21.52 -0.14 -3.94
C ILE A 36 -22.35 -1.30 -3.41
N VAL A 37 -23.25 -1.83 -4.24
CA VAL A 37 -24.12 -2.95 -3.87
C VAL A 37 -23.71 -4.16 -4.68
N ARG A 38 -23.18 -5.19 -4.00
CA ARG A 38 -22.86 -6.48 -4.64
C ARG A 38 -24.08 -7.39 -4.52
N GLU A 39 -24.85 -7.49 -5.60
CA GLU A 39 -26.05 -8.34 -5.69
C GLU A 39 -25.67 -9.82 -5.81
N THR A 40 -24.59 -10.10 -6.55
CA THR A 40 -23.93 -11.41 -6.62
C THR A 40 -22.41 -11.23 -6.76
N ALA A 41 -21.65 -12.33 -6.87
CA ALA A 41 -20.21 -12.26 -7.15
C ALA A 41 -19.88 -11.60 -8.50
N GLU A 42 -20.84 -11.55 -9.44
CA GLU A 42 -20.66 -11.07 -10.81
C GLU A 42 -21.51 -9.81 -11.12
N ALA A 43 -22.47 -9.48 -10.27
CA ALA A 43 -23.34 -8.31 -10.42
C ALA A 43 -23.09 -7.29 -9.30
N ILE A 44 -22.56 -6.14 -9.68
CA ILE A 44 -22.42 -4.96 -8.80
C ILE A 44 -23.24 -3.83 -9.41
N SER A 45 -24.06 -3.18 -8.58
CA SER A 45 -24.82 -1.98 -8.92
C SER A 45 -24.30 -0.77 -8.15
N PHE A 46 -24.48 0.40 -8.74
CA PHE A 46 -24.00 1.69 -8.21
C PHE A 46 -25.17 2.67 -7.96
N PRO A 47 -26.10 2.34 -7.04
CA PRO A 47 -27.23 3.21 -6.78
C PRO A 47 -26.77 4.54 -6.17
N GLN A 48 -27.49 5.60 -6.53
CA GLN A 48 -27.27 6.94 -6.00
C GLN A 48 -28.21 7.19 -4.82
N GLU A 49 -27.68 7.76 -3.75
CA GLU A 49 -28.47 8.29 -2.63
C GLU A 49 -28.00 9.70 -2.26
N LYS A 50 -28.74 10.34 -1.35
CA LYS A 50 -28.37 11.65 -0.81
C LYS A 50 -27.78 11.47 0.58
N ARG A 51 -26.61 12.08 0.82
CA ARG A 51 -25.95 12.14 2.13
C ARG A 51 -25.57 13.56 2.48
N GLU A 52 -25.58 13.88 3.77
CA GLU A 52 -25.14 15.15 4.33
C GLU A 52 -23.69 15.46 3.91
N ASP A 53 -23.43 16.61 3.27
CA ASP A 53 -22.09 17.04 2.86
C ASP A 53 -21.42 17.87 3.97
N ILE A 54 -21.02 17.17 5.03
CA ILE A 54 -20.36 17.78 6.18
C ILE A 54 -19.05 18.45 5.78
N ASP A 55 -18.22 17.80 4.96
CA ASP A 55 -16.92 18.36 4.59
C ASP A 55 -17.07 19.61 3.70
N GLY A 56 -17.97 19.60 2.72
CA GLY A 56 -18.25 20.77 1.89
C GLY A 56 -18.82 21.94 2.70
N SER A 57 -19.67 21.65 3.69
CA SER A 57 -20.19 22.68 4.61
C SER A 57 -19.09 23.32 5.45
N ILE A 58 -18.11 22.53 5.89
CA ILE A 58 -16.97 23.01 6.68
C ILE A 58 -16.02 23.83 5.82
N GLU A 59 -15.80 23.47 4.56
CA GLU A 59 -14.97 24.26 3.64
C GLU A 59 -15.59 25.65 3.41
N LEU A 60 -16.89 25.71 3.15
CA LEU A 60 -17.62 26.98 3.04
C LEU A 60 -17.57 27.80 4.34
N LEU A 61 -17.72 27.13 5.49
CA LEU A 61 -17.59 27.77 6.79
C LEU A 61 -16.18 28.31 7.01
N ALA A 62 -15.14 27.57 6.65
CA ALA A 62 -13.75 28.00 6.78
C ALA A 62 -13.51 29.30 5.99
N ASP A 63 -14.02 29.40 4.77
CA ASP A 63 -13.90 30.63 3.97
C ASP A 63 -14.67 31.81 4.61
N SER A 64 -15.85 31.57 5.17
CA SER A 64 -16.60 32.60 5.91
C SER A 64 -15.84 33.09 7.14
N LEU A 65 -15.26 32.17 7.92
CA LEU A 65 -14.50 32.47 9.13
C LEU A 65 -13.19 33.22 8.84
N ARG A 66 -12.60 33.04 7.64
CA ARG A 66 -11.44 33.83 7.18
C ARG A 66 -11.82 35.29 6.93
N ILE A 67 -12.97 35.51 6.31
CA ILE A 67 -13.45 36.85 5.93
C ILE A 67 -13.93 37.63 7.16
N ASN A 68 -14.71 36.98 8.04
CA ASN A 68 -15.29 37.62 9.23
C ASN A 68 -15.16 36.72 10.48
N PRO A 69 -14.03 36.76 11.19
CA PRO A 69 -13.78 35.87 12.32
C PRO A 69 -14.64 36.24 13.55
N PRO A 70 -15.37 35.30 14.16
CA PRO A 70 -16.16 35.55 15.36
C PRO A 70 -15.27 35.87 16.57
N ASP A 71 -15.85 36.53 17.58
CA ASP A 71 -15.11 36.93 18.78
C ASP A 71 -14.58 35.72 19.56
N GLY A 72 -15.31 34.61 19.56
CA GLY A 72 -14.89 33.33 20.14
C GLY A 72 -13.59 32.81 19.52
N LEU A 73 -13.44 32.95 18.20
CA LEU A 73 -12.23 32.55 17.48
C LEU A 73 -11.05 33.44 17.90
N LEU A 74 -11.25 34.76 17.97
CA LEU A 74 -10.22 35.70 18.42
C LEU A 74 -9.78 35.45 19.88
N ARG A 75 -10.72 35.08 20.76
CA ARG A 75 -10.43 34.68 22.15
C ARG A 75 -9.60 33.39 22.19
N LEU A 76 -9.99 32.36 21.42
CA LEU A 76 -9.27 31.10 21.32
C LEU A 76 -7.81 31.32 20.87
N PHE A 77 -7.61 32.16 19.85
CA PHE A 77 -6.27 32.53 19.39
C PHE A 77 -5.40 33.20 20.46
N LYS A 78 -5.98 34.09 21.28
CA LYS A 78 -5.26 34.74 22.37
C LYS A 78 -4.79 33.74 23.42
N VAL A 79 -5.58 32.70 23.71
CA VAL A 79 -5.18 31.63 24.64
C VAL A 79 -4.04 30.80 24.05
N ILE A 80 -4.17 30.34 22.79
CA ILE A 80 -3.15 29.51 22.13
C ILE A 80 -1.79 30.24 22.07
N ARG A 81 -1.77 31.53 21.73
CA ARG A 81 -0.52 32.30 21.61
C ARG A 81 0.20 32.55 22.93
N ARG A 82 -0.52 32.56 24.05
CA ARG A 82 0.06 32.86 25.38
C ARG A 82 0.78 31.68 26.00
N ASP A 83 0.40 30.46 25.61
CA ASP A 83 0.99 29.24 26.15
C ASP A 83 1.98 28.64 25.15
N PRO A 84 3.28 28.54 25.49
CA PRO A 84 4.30 28.01 24.58
C PRO A 84 4.03 26.59 24.09
N ILE A 85 3.38 25.74 24.89
CA ILE A 85 3.05 24.36 24.51
C ILE A 85 1.94 24.39 23.45
N LEU A 86 0.89 25.17 23.68
CA LEU A 86 -0.20 25.33 22.71
C LEU A 86 0.29 25.99 21.41
N ALA A 87 1.10 27.03 21.51
CA ALA A 87 1.69 27.70 20.36
C ALA A 87 2.60 26.75 19.57
N GLY A 88 3.47 25.99 20.24
CA GLY A 88 4.37 25.04 19.60
C GLY A 88 3.67 23.82 18.96
N ALA A 89 2.44 23.52 19.37
CA ALA A 89 1.63 22.44 18.81
C ALA A 89 0.67 22.91 17.71
N LEU A 90 0.08 24.10 17.83
CA LEU A 90 -1.01 24.57 16.98
C LEU A 90 -0.62 25.72 16.04
N LEU A 91 0.51 26.39 16.31
CA LEU A 91 1.03 27.54 15.55
C LEU A 91 2.47 27.31 15.07
N ALA A 92 2.82 26.06 14.82
CA ALA A 92 4.09 25.65 14.19
C ALA A 92 3.80 24.90 12.88
N ASP A 93 4.73 25.00 11.93
CA ASP A 93 4.69 24.19 10.71
C ASP A 93 5.17 22.75 10.95
N ALA A 94 5.27 21.95 9.88
CA ALA A 94 5.74 20.57 9.97
C ALA A 94 7.21 20.44 10.42
N ALA A 95 8.05 21.46 10.19
CA ALA A 95 9.42 21.52 10.68
C ALA A 95 9.48 21.91 12.17
N GLY A 96 8.36 22.40 12.71
CA GLY A 96 8.28 22.89 14.08
C GLY A 96 8.68 24.35 14.21
N ASP A 97 8.86 25.05 13.08
CA ASP A 97 9.15 26.46 13.05
C ASP A 97 7.86 27.24 13.38
N PRO A 98 7.96 28.29 14.23
CA PRO A 98 6.81 29.14 14.51
C PRO A 98 6.28 29.77 13.22
N ILE A 99 4.96 29.78 13.06
CA ILE A 99 4.34 30.43 11.91
C ILE A 99 4.38 31.95 12.13
N VAL A 100 5.38 32.59 11.50
CA VAL A 100 5.59 34.05 11.57
C VAL A 100 4.58 34.78 10.67
N GLU A 101 4.07 35.89 11.17
CA GLU A 101 2.98 36.74 10.67
C GLU A 101 3.06 36.97 9.15
N ASP A 102 2.21 36.29 8.37
CA ASP A 102 1.16 36.97 7.59
C ASP A 102 -0.11 36.12 7.36
N ARG A 103 -0.15 34.84 7.79
CA ARG A 103 -1.38 34.00 7.82
C ARG A 103 -1.53 33.03 9.03
N PRO A 104 -1.18 33.39 10.29
CA PRO A 104 -1.36 32.46 11.42
C PRO A 104 -2.82 32.06 11.65
N LYS A 105 -3.77 32.94 11.28
CA LYS A 105 -5.21 32.69 11.43
C LYS A 105 -5.67 31.60 10.48
N ASP A 106 -5.30 31.67 9.20
CA ASP A 106 -5.71 30.68 8.19
C ASP A 106 -5.16 29.29 8.50
N TRP A 107 -3.90 29.22 8.94
CA TRP A 107 -3.28 27.95 9.31
C TRP A 107 -3.98 27.31 10.51
N ALA A 108 -4.09 28.00 11.62
CA ALA A 108 -4.72 27.45 12.82
C ALA A 108 -6.23 27.20 12.63
N LEU A 109 -6.89 28.02 11.80
CA LEU A 109 -8.26 27.78 11.38
C LEU A 109 -8.38 26.46 10.62
N ASN A 110 -7.43 26.12 9.76
CA ASN A 110 -7.47 24.86 9.01
C ASN A 110 -6.97 23.66 9.85
N THR A 111 -5.88 23.82 10.60
CA THR A 111 -5.16 22.72 11.25
C THR A 111 -5.77 22.32 12.59
N ALA A 112 -6.21 23.28 13.40
CA ALA A 112 -6.70 23.00 14.76
C ALA A 112 -8.21 23.18 14.88
N VAL A 113 -8.70 24.36 14.51
CA VAL A 113 -10.10 24.75 14.75
C VAL A 113 -11.05 24.05 13.78
N GLY A 114 -10.74 24.08 12.48
CA GLY A 114 -11.52 23.43 11.43
C GLY A 114 -11.52 21.91 11.60
N SER A 115 -10.38 21.35 11.97
CA SER A 115 -10.25 19.94 12.31
C SER A 115 -11.11 19.51 13.49
N PHE A 116 -11.11 20.29 14.59
CA PHE A 116 -11.97 20.05 15.74
C PHE A 116 -13.46 20.19 15.38
N LEU A 117 -13.83 21.24 14.64
CA LEU A 117 -15.19 21.44 14.15
C LEU A 117 -15.64 20.29 13.22
N ARG A 118 -14.74 19.75 12.40
CA ARG A 118 -15.01 18.59 11.54
C ARG A 118 -15.29 17.35 12.36
N ALA A 119 -14.44 17.04 13.35
CA ALA A 119 -14.66 15.93 14.26
C ALA A 119 -15.98 16.09 15.04
N TYR A 120 -16.31 17.31 15.45
CA TYR A 120 -17.55 17.65 16.14
C TYR A 120 -18.79 17.45 15.27
N LEU A 121 -18.82 18.05 14.08
CA LEU A 121 -19.97 17.98 13.17
C LEU A 121 -20.19 16.57 12.61
N ARG A 122 -19.12 15.77 12.43
CA ARG A 122 -19.26 14.35 12.07
C ARG A 122 -20.01 13.55 13.13
N ARG A 123 -19.90 13.92 14.43
CA ARG A 123 -20.63 13.27 15.53
C ARG A 123 -22.03 13.83 15.73
N THR A 124 -22.22 15.15 15.60
CA THR A 124 -23.53 15.77 15.88
C THR A 124 -24.46 15.81 14.68
N LYS A 125 -23.91 15.86 13.45
CA LYS A 125 -24.62 16.05 12.17
C LYS A 125 -25.48 17.31 12.09
N ARG A 126 -25.29 18.25 13.01
CA ARG A 126 -26.04 19.51 13.09
C ARG A 126 -25.28 20.54 13.92
N PHE A 127 -25.58 21.80 13.66
CA PHE A 127 -25.09 22.96 14.40
C PHE A 127 -25.88 23.16 15.69
N LEU A 128 -25.80 22.18 16.59
CA LEU A 128 -26.34 22.24 17.94
C LEU A 128 -25.23 21.90 18.93
N PHE A 129 -25.03 22.77 19.92
CA PHE A 129 -24.02 22.53 20.95
C PHE A 129 -24.43 21.34 21.84
N ASN A 130 -23.60 20.31 21.86
CA ASN A 130 -23.72 19.13 22.67
C ASN A 130 -22.47 19.07 23.55
N ARG A 131 -22.68 19.26 24.85
CA ARG A 131 -21.61 19.32 25.84
C ARG A 131 -20.86 18.00 25.99
N GLU A 132 -21.56 16.87 25.92
CA GLU A 132 -20.95 15.55 26.07
C GLU A 132 -20.01 15.25 24.89
N VAL A 133 -20.47 15.49 23.66
CA VAL A 133 -19.66 15.32 22.45
C VAL A 133 -18.45 16.25 22.47
N PHE A 134 -18.66 17.51 22.88
CA PHE A 134 -17.58 18.48 23.05
C PHE A 134 -16.54 18.01 24.07
N ASP A 135 -16.97 17.60 25.26
CA ASP A 135 -16.08 17.20 26.35
C ASP A 135 -15.24 15.97 25.94
N GLN A 136 -15.83 14.98 25.28
CA GLN A 136 -15.11 13.82 24.75
C GLN A 136 -14.06 14.22 23.70
N LEU A 137 -14.42 15.09 22.76
CA LEU A 137 -13.49 15.58 21.73
C LEU A 137 -12.39 16.45 22.33
N TYR A 138 -12.70 17.23 23.35
CA TYR A 138 -11.75 18.08 24.04
C TYR A 138 -10.67 17.26 24.74
N GLU A 139 -11.05 16.21 25.48
CA GLU A 139 -10.09 15.32 26.12
C GLU A 139 -9.18 14.62 25.10
N GLN A 140 -9.76 14.15 23.99
CA GLN A 140 -8.99 13.58 22.88
C GLN A 140 -8.02 14.62 22.28
N PHE A 141 -8.49 15.83 22.01
CA PHE A 141 -7.70 16.92 21.45
C PHE A 141 -6.52 17.32 22.36
N VAL A 142 -6.75 17.42 23.66
CA VAL A 142 -5.68 17.70 24.65
C VAL A 142 -4.67 16.56 24.70
N SER A 143 -5.14 15.30 24.73
CA SER A 143 -4.26 14.13 24.72
C SER A 143 -3.35 14.13 23.49
N GLU A 144 -3.87 14.50 22.32
CA GLU A 144 -3.09 14.61 21.08
C GLU A 144 -2.08 15.77 21.13
N ILE A 145 -2.45 16.94 21.67
CA ILE A 145 -1.51 18.08 21.86
C ILE A 145 -0.37 17.73 22.83
N LEU A 146 -0.61 16.81 23.76
CA LEU A 146 0.39 16.37 24.72
C LEU A 146 1.22 15.16 24.24
N SER A 147 0.79 14.47 23.17
CA SER A 147 1.46 13.27 22.66
C SER A 147 2.57 13.59 21.65
N ASP A 148 3.81 13.22 21.92
CA ASP A 148 4.93 13.40 20.98
C ASP A 148 4.83 12.50 19.73
N THR A 149 3.96 11.48 19.77
CA THR A 149 3.69 10.58 18.66
C THR A 149 2.24 10.62 18.21
N ASN A 150 2.03 10.23 16.96
CA ASN A 150 0.73 10.03 16.33
C ASN A 150 0.65 8.59 15.82
N ALA A 151 -0.45 7.90 16.15
CA ALA A 151 -0.79 6.63 15.53
C ALA A 151 -1.22 6.87 14.07
N VAL A 152 -0.53 6.22 13.14
CA VAL A 152 -0.82 6.27 11.71
C VAL A 152 -1.18 4.86 11.25
N THR A 153 -2.21 4.76 10.43
CA THR A 153 -2.61 3.52 9.76
C THR A 153 -2.43 3.68 8.26
N GLU A 154 -1.52 2.93 7.65
CA GLU A 154 -1.34 2.83 6.20
C GLU A 154 -2.19 1.68 5.63
N VAL A 155 -3.06 1.99 4.68
CA VAL A 155 -3.89 1.02 3.95
C VAL A 155 -3.32 0.84 2.55
N ASN A 156 -2.63 -0.28 2.33
CA ASN A 156 -2.01 -0.65 1.06
C ASN A 156 -2.95 -1.57 0.29
N THR A 157 -3.71 -1.03 -0.65
CA THR A 157 -4.71 -1.83 -1.39
C THR A 157 -4.05 -2.81 -2.35
N LEU A 158 -4.61 -4.01 -2.45
CA LEU A 158 -4.09 -5.05 -3.34
C LEU A 158 -5.02 -5.28 -4.53
N VAL A 159 -4.43 -5.20 -5.71
CA VAL A 159 -5.07 -5.54 -6.99
C VAL A 159 -4.77 -7.00 -7.33
N ASN A 160 -5.74 -7.68 -7.95
CA ASN A 160 -5.65 -9.10 -8.32
C ASN A 160 -5.50 -10.06 -7.13
N VAL A 161 -6.07 -9.72 -5.98
CA VAL A 161 -6.14 -10.62 -4.82
C VAL A 161 -7.59 -10.82 -4.42
N GLN A 162 -7.95 -12.08 -4.18
CA GLN A 162 -9.24 -12.46 -3.61
C GLN A 162 -8.98 -13.13 -2.26
N LEU A 163 -9.51 -12.53 -1.19
CA LEU A 163 -9.41 -13.08 0.15
C LEU A 163 -10.67 -13.89 0.47
N ASP A 164 -10.53 -15.16 0.85
CA ASP A 164 -11.65 -16.03 1.23
C ASP A 164 -12.03 -15.88 2.71
N VAL A 165 -11.16 -15.21 3.48
CA VAL A 165 -11.34 -14.93 4.92
C VAL A 165 -11.48 -13.42 5.17
N GLN A 166 -11.91 -13.03 6.36
CA GLN A 166 -12.03 -11.61 6.71
C GLN A 166 -10.67 -10.95 6.94
N LYS A 167 -9.74 -11.67 7.59
CA LYS A 167 -8.41 -11.16 7.93
C LYS A 167 -7.39 -12.27 8.08
N ILE A 168 -6.12 -11.94 7.83
CA ILE A 168 -4.93 -12.75 8.07
C ILE A 168 -3.92 -11.87 8.80
N ASN A 169 -3.49 -12.30 9.99
CA ASN A 169 -2.46 -11.58 10.75
C ASN A 169 -1.09 -11.88 10.13
N LEU A 170 -0.34 -10.84 9.76
CA LEU A 170 0.97 -11.00 9.11
C LEU A 170 2.10 -10.80 10.12
N ALA A 171 2.04 -9.71 10.87
CA ALA A 171 3.00 -9.34 11.91
C ALA A 171 2.32 -8.42 12.95
N PRO A 172 2.94 -8.12 14.10
CA PRO A 172 2.42 -7.12 15.03
C PRO A 172 2.18 -5.78 14.32
N GLY A 173 0.94 -5.29 14.38
CA GLY A 173 0.53 -4.06 13.71
C GLY A 173 0.36 -4.17 12.19
N MET A 174 0.40 -5.38 11.59
CA MET A 174 0.25 -5.58 10.14
C MET A 174 -0.71 -6.73 9.83
N VAL A 175 -1.79 -6.44 9.11
CA VAL A 175 -2.84 -7.40 8.77
C VAL A 175 -3.23 -7.29 7.30
N LEU A 176 -3.47 -8.44 6.65
CA LEU A 176 -4.18 -8.48 5.37
C LEU A 176 -5.66 -8.64 5.67
N ARG A 177 -6.52 -7.72 5.23
CA ARG A 177 -7.96 -7.77 5.50
C ARG A 177 -8.80 -7.44 4.27
N LYS A 178 -10.05 -7.90 4.29
CA LYS A 178 -11.06 -7.41 3.35
C LYS A 178 -11.31 -5.92 3.56
N LEU A 179 -11.62 -5.26 2.46
CA LEU A 179 -12.07 -3.88 2.50
C LEU A 179 -13.55 -3.83 2.82
N GLU A 180 -13.92 -2.86 3.64
CA GLU A 180 -15.31 -2.59 3.97
C GLU A 180 -15.99 -1.82 2.83
N ALA A 181 -17.32 -1.98 2.70
CA ALA A 181 -18.06 -1.29 1.66
C ALA A 181 -18.04 0.24 1.81
N ASN A 182 -18.01 0.74 3.05
CA ASN A 182 -17.88 2.18 3.34
C ASN A 182 -16.55 2.75 2.80
N GLU A 183 -15.43 2.05 2.94
CA GLU A 183 -14.11 2.48 2.48
C GLU A 183 -14.11 2.63 0.96
N LEU A 184 -14.65 1.62 0.26
CA LEU A 184 -14.77 1.66 -1.19
C LEU A 184 -15.71 2.79 -1.66
N GLU A 185 -16.82 3.00 -0.95
CA GLU A 185 -17.75 4.10 -1.24
C GLU A 185 -17.11 5.47 -0.97
N GLU A 186 -16.34 5.63 0.12
CA GLU A 186 -15.63 6.86 0.45
C GLU A 186 -14.64 7.22 -0.66
N TRP A 187 -13.78 6.29 -1.09
CA TRP A 187 -12.85 6.55 -2.19
C TRP A 187 -13.55 6.86 -3.51
N LEU A 188 -14.65 6.18 -3.82
CA LEU A 188 -15.44 6.42 -5.03
C LEU A 188 -16.05 7.83 -5.04
N ASN A 189 -16.51 8.32 -3.89
CA ASN A 189 -17.22 9.60 -3.78
C ASN A 189 -16.32 10.79 -3.46
N ASP A 190 -15.16 10.58 -2.87
CA ASP A 190 -14.15 11.63 -2.68
C ASP A 190 -13.46 11.98 -4.00
N TYR A 191 -13.30 11.01 -4.92
CA TYR A 191 -12.88 11.27 -6.30
C TYR A 191 -13.78 12.28 -7.04
N ILE A 192 -15.09 12.28 -6.74
CA ILE A 192 -16.06 13.17 -7.40
C ILE A 192 -15.90 14.64 -6.93
N LYS A 193 -15.21 14.89 -5.81
CA LYS A 193 -15.02 16.24 -5.24
C LYS A 193 -13.92 17.07 -5.91
N ASP A 194 -13.04 16.49 -6.76
CA ASP A 194 -11.94 17.24 -7.37
C ASP A 194 -12.41 18.13 -8.56
N PRO A 195 -12.35 19.48 -8.45
CA PRO A 195 -12.81 20.38 -9.49
C PRO A 195 -11.84 20.49 -10.69
N PHE A 196 -10.66 19.85 -10.65
CA PHE A 196 -9.66 19.92 -11.73
C PHE A 196 -9.58 18.61 -12.55
N PRO A 197 -10.25 18.53 -13.72
CA PRO A 197 -10.33 17.31 -14.54
C PRO A 197 -9.02 16.85 -15.21
N ILE A 198 -7.91 17.55 -15.04
CA ILE A 198 -6.64 17.27 -15.73
C ILE A 198 -5.82 16.19 -15.00
N MET A 199 -6.05 16.00 -13.69
CA MET A 199 -5.49 14.89 -12.91
C MET A 199 -6.56 13.85 -12.52
N ARG A 200 -7.50 13.55 -13.44
CA ARG A 200 -8.39 12.39 -13.34
C ARG A 200 -7.55 11.10 -13.35
N ARG A 201 -7.00 10.73 -12.20
CA ARG A 201 -6.33 9.44 -12.02
C ARG A 201 -7.45 8.40 -11.94
N PRO A 202 -7.42 7.36 -12.77
CA PRO A 202 -8.62 6.60 -13.07
C PRO A 202 -9.13 5.93 -11.79
N PRO A 203 -10.45 5.77 -11.62
CA PRO A 203 -10.98 4.96 -10.54
C PRO A 203 -10.22 3.63 -10.57
N ILE A 204 -9.74 3.24 -9.40
CA ILE A 204 -9.51 1.82 -9.20
C ILE A 204 -10.89 1.23 -9.32
N ASP A 205 -11.04 0.35 -10.31
CA ASP A 205 -12.33 -0.28 -10.50
C ASP A 205 -12.64 -0.97 -9.17
N PRO A 206 -13.73 -0.64 -8.46
CA PRO A 206 -13.99 -1.18 -7.12
C PRO A 206 -14.07 -2.72 -7.09
N PHE A 207 -14.13 -3.34 -8.27
CA PHE A 207 -14.06 -4.76 -8.53
C PHE A 207 -12.64 -5.33 -8.47
N GLU A 208 -11.60 -4.53 -8.75
CA GLU A 208 -10.21 -4.97 -8.83
C GLU A 208 -9.52 -5.01 -7.45
N VAL A 209 -10.07 -4.30 -6.47
CA VAL A 209 -9.53 -4.16 -5.11
C VAL A 209 -10.55 -4.65 -4.09
N ASP A 210 -10.32 -5.86 -3.56
CA ASP A 210 -11.18 -6.50 -2.56
C ASP A 210 -10.54 -6.55 -1.16
N CYS A 211 -9.23 -6.29 -1.06
CA CYS A 211 -8.48 -6.39 0.18
C CYS A 211 -7.31 -5.40 0.22
N ALA A 212 -6.81 -5.16 1.43
CA ALA A 212 -5.64 -4.32 1.66
C ALA A 212 -4.77 -4.89 2.78
N ILE A 213 -3.48 -4.55 2.73
CA ILE A 213 -2.57 -4.71 3.84
C ILE A 213 -2.65 -3.44 4.67
N GLU A 214 -3.17 -3.57 5.87
CA GLU A 214 -3.26 -2.49 6.85
C GLU A 214 -2.07 -2.57 7.81
N ILE A 215 -1.40 -1.43 8.02
CA ILE A 215 -0.25 -1.32 8.91
C ILE A 215 -0.46 -0.16 9.85
N THR A 216 -0.45 -0.42 11.16
CA THR A 216 -0.52 0.60 12.20
C THR A 216 0.83 0.77 12.88
N TYR A 217 1.30 2.01 12.96
CA TYR A 217 2.57 2.35 13.63
C TYR A 217 2.52 3.74 14.25
N GLU A 218 3.38 3.96 15.23
CA GLU A 218 3.60 5.27 15.85
C GLU A 218 4.62 6.06 15.03
N LYS A 219 4.33 7.35 14.86
CA LYS A 219 5.13 8.29 14.09
C LYS A 219 5.37 9.54 14.92
N GLY A 220 6.54 10.16 14.83
CA GLY A 220 6.77 11.45 15.51
C GLY A 220 5.81 12.53 14.99
N ARG A 221 5.30 13.40 15.86
CA ARG A 221 4.32 14.45 15.49
C ARG A 221 4.76 15.30 14.27
N ARG A 222 6.06 15.57 14.18
CA ARG A 222 6.68 16.42 13.14
C ARG A 222 7.34 15.62 12.02
N GLU A 223 7.25 14.31 12.04
CA GLU A 223 7.81 13.48 10.98
C GLU A 223 6.96 13.65 9.70
N ALA A 224 7.63 13.85 8.56
CA ALA A 224 6.97 14.16 7.28
C ALA A 224 6.03 13.04 6.85
N TRP A 225 4.86 13.38 6.30
CA TRP A 225 3.91 12.43 5.72
C TRP A 225 4.50 11.75 4.48
N GLY A 226 4.09 10.50 4.26
CA GLY A 226 4.62 9.66 3.19
C GLY A 226 5.09 8.32 3.72
N ALA A 227 4.92 7.30 2.88
CA ALA A 227 5.20 5.93 3.27
C ALA A 227 6.68 5.72 3.59
N ARG A 228 6.93 5.19 4.79
CA ARG A 228 8.27 4.88 5.27
C ARG A 228 8.88 3.80 4.39
N GLN A 229 10.14 3.97 4.00
CA GLN A 229 10.80 3.01 3.10
C GLN A 229 10.79 1.60 3.72
N ASP A 230 10.99 1.48 5.03
CA ASP A 230 10.97 0.17 5.70
C ASP A 230 9.59 -0.51 5.68
N ILE A 231 8.50 0.27 5.63
CA ILE A 231 7.13 -0.23 5.51
C ILE A 231 6.87 -0.66 4.06
N ARG A 232 7.25 0.17 3.09
CA ARG A 232 7.15 -0.17 1.66
C ARG A 232 7.90 -1.46 1.33
N ASP A 233 9.11 -1.62 1.85
CA ASP A 233 9.92 -2.82 1.63
C ASP A 233 9.24 -4.06 2.24
N LYS A 234 8.65 -3.94 3.45
CA LYS A 234 7.88 -5.03 4.08
C LYS A 234 6.66 -5.43 3.26
N VAL A 235 5.87 -4.46 2.80
CA VAL A 235 4.68 -4.69 1.98
C VAL A 235 5.07 -5.31 0.64
N SER A 236 6.12 -4.78 0.00
CA SER A 236 6.65 -5.31 -1.26
C SER A 236 7.11 -6.76 -1.11
N ASP A 237 7.94 -7.07 -0.11
CA ASP A 237 8.41 -8.43 0.16
C ASP A 237 7.21 -9.39 0.42
N PHE A 238 6.13 -8.92 1.05
CA PHE A 238 4.93 -9.73 1.26
C PHE A 238 4.15 -9.93 -0.05
N VAL A 239 4.02 -8.91 -0.90
CA VAL A 239 3.42 -9.05 -2.24
C VAL A 239 4.23 -10.05 -3.08
N THR A 240 5.57 -9.98 -3.06
CA THR A 240 6.46 -10.96 -3.69
C THR A 240 6.16 -12.38 -3.21
N SER A 241 5.91 -12.57 -1.91
CA SER A 241 5.55 -13.88 -1.35
C SER A 241 4.25 -14.45 -1.93
N ILE A 242 3.22 -13.60 -2.12
CA ILE A 242 1.95 -14.01 -2.75
C ILE A 242 2.17 -14.37 -4.21
N CYS A 243 2.96 -13.57 -4.94
CA CYS A 243 3.31 -13.81 -6.34
C CYS A 243 4.05 -15.14 -6.51
N LEU A 244 5.04 -15.41 -5.65
CA LEU A 244 5.76 -16.69 -5.63
C LEU A 244 4.85 -17.85 -5.24
N LEU A 245 3.94 -17.68 -4.28
CA LEU A 245 3.06 -18.76 -3.86
C LEU A 245 2.03 -19.13 -4.94
N THR A 246 1.43 -18.13 -5.59
CA THR A 246 0.23 -18.31 -6.43
C THR A 246 0.51 -18.28 -7.94
N ASP A 247 1.71 -17.85 -8.34
CA ASP A 247 2.07 -17.54 -9.73
C ASP A 247 1.16 -16.47 -10.38
N LYS A 248 0.53 -15.62 -9.57
CA LYS A 248 -0.30 -14.50 -10.03
C LYS A 248 0.44 -13.19 -9.84
N ASN A 249 0.16 -12.22 -10.70
CA ASN A 249 0.69 -10.87 -10.57
C ASN A 249 -0.22 -10.08 -9.63
N VAL A 250 0.30 -9.74 -8.46
CA VAL A 250 -0.36 -8.91 -7.45
C VAL A 250 0.35 -7.57 -7.41
N HIS A 251 -0.43 -6.51 -7.28
CA HIS A 251 0.08 -5.14 -7.28
C HIS A 251 -0.52 -4.33 -6.14
N ILE A 252 0.24 -3.35 -5.66
CA ILE A 252 -0.29 -2.33 -4.77
C ILE A 252 -1.06 -1.32 -5.64
N GLY A 253 -2.36 -1.20 -5.38
CA GLY A 253 -3.27 -0.24 -6.03
C GLY A 253 -2.86 1.20 -5.77
N PHE A 254 -2.98 1.53 -4.49
CA PHE A 254 -2.66 2.80 -3.89
C PHE A 254 -2.46 2.58 -2.39
N ILE A 255 -1.85 3.57 -1.78
CA ILE A 255 -1.61 3.64 -0.36
C ILE A 255 -2.43 4.81 0.17
N GLU A 256 -3.28 4.56 1.14
CA GLU A 256 -3.94 5.60 1.90
C GLU A 256 -3.36 5.65 3.31
N ASP A 257 -2.81 6.79 3.68
CA ASP A 257 -2.45 7.06 5.06
C ASP A 257 -3.73 7.52 5.78
N ARG A 258 -3.98 7.01 6.98
CA ARG A 258 -5.07 7.45 7.84
C ARG A 258 -4.52 7.83 9.21
N SER A 259 -4.98 8.97 9.71
CA SER A 259 -4.82 9.35 11.11
C SER A 259 -6.18 9.41 11.77
N SER A 260 -6.28 8.78 12.95
CA SER A 260 -7.47 8.88 13.81
C SER A 260 -7.48 10.15 14.66
N ASN A 261 -6.46 11.00 14.53
CA ASN A 261 -6.26 12.18 15.35
C ASN A 261 -7.11 13.36 14.88
N ILE A 262 -7.63 14.12 15.83
CA ILE A 262 -8.34 15.38 15.60
C ILE A 262 -7.40 16.41 14.97
N LEU A 263 -6.16 16.57 15.44
CA LEU A 263 -5.26 17.63 14.92
C LEU A 263 -4.76 17.41 13.49
N HIS A 264 -4.79 16.16 13.06
CA HIS A 264 -4.40 15.76 11.73
C HIS A 264 -5.50 14.85 11.17
N PRO A 265 -6.70 15.40 10.91
CA PRO A 265 -7.82 14.59 10.48
C PRO A 265 -7.62 14.24 9.01
N GLY A 266 -7.66 12.95 8.72
CA GLY A 266 -7.48 12.39 7.38
C GLY A 266 -6.08 11.87 7.14
N GLY A 267 -5.75 11.69 5.86
CA GLY A 267 -4.40 11.41 5.43
C GLY A 267 -4.29 11.45 3.92
N GLY A 268 -3.12 11.05 3.41
CA GLY A 268 -2.78 11.19 2.01
C GLY A 268 -3.05 9.90 1.25
N THR A 269 -3.68 10.01 0.08
CA THR A 269 -3.72 8.91 -0.89
C THR A 269 -2.57 9.08 -1.87
N SER A 270 -1.65 8.11 -1.91
CA SER A 270 -0.61 8.02 -2.92
C SER A 270 -0.88 6.85 -3.86
N TYR A 271 -0.81 7.10 -5.16
CA TYR A 271 -1.12 6.10 -6.18
C TYR A 271 0.16 5.53 -6.78
N SER A 272 0.20 4.21 -6.92
CA SER A 272 1.26 3.54 -7.67
C SER A 272 0.93 3.61 -9.17
N ASN A 273 1.96 3.72 -10.01
CA ASN A 273 1.77 3.50 -11.44
C ASN A 273 1.54 2.01 -11.67
N ILE A 274 0.31 1.63 -12.01
CA ILE A 274 -0.05 0.24 -12.32
C ILE A 274 -0.23 0.09 -13.82
N PRO A 275 0.77 -0.43 -14.54
CA PRO A 275 0.68 -0.62 -15.97
C PRO A 275 -0.33 -1.72 -16.36
N LYS A 276 -0.41 -2.84 -15.60
CA LYS A 276 -1.36 -3.93 -15.83
C LYS A 276 -2.33 -4.07 -14.66
N ARG A 277 -3.58 -3.64 -14.87
CA ARG A 277 -4.66 -3.75 -13.88
C ARG A 277 -5.40 -5.09 -13.96
N SER A 278 -5.53 -5.64 -15.16
CA SER A 278 -6.22 -6.91 -15.38
C SER A 278 -5.29 -8.12 -15.24
N GLY A 279 -5.74 -9.14 -14.51
CA GLY A 279 -5.02 -10.38 -14.30
C GLY A 279 -5.86 -11.43 -13.58
N ALA A 280 -5.39 -12.68 -13.59
CA ALA A 280 -6.01 -13.72 -12.78
C ALA A 280 -5.74 -13.44 -11.29
N ARG A 281 -6.79 -13.54 -10.45
CA ARG A 281 -6.69 -13.24 -9.01
C ARG A 281 -5.93 -14.32 -8.24
N ALA A 282 -5.04 -13.90 -7.36
CA ALA A 282 -4.46 -14.72 -6.30
C ALA A 282 -5.54 -14.98 -5.24
N ARG A 283 -5.97 -16.24 -5.09
CA ARG A 283 -6.91 -16.61 -4.02
C ARG A 283 -6.15 -16.95 -2.75
N LEU A 284 -6.52 -16.31 -1.64
CA LEU A 284 -5.91 -16.52 -0.34
C LEU A 284 -6.95 -16.95 0.71
N ASN A 285 -6.72 -18.10 1.33
CA ASN A 285 -7.41 -18.59 2.51
C ASN A 285 -6.46 -18.63 3.71
N VAL A 286 -6.87 -19.21 4.85
CA VAL A 286 -6.01 -19.32 6.05
C VAL A 286 -4.70 -20.05 5.73
N SER A 287 -4.77 -21.22 5.10
CA SER A 287 -3.59 -22.04 4.81
C SER A 287 -2.59 -21.39 3.84
N SER A 288 -3.08 -20.83 2.72
CA SER A 288 -2.22 -20.15 1.76
C SER A 288 -1.70 -18.83 2.32
N GLY A 289 -2.47 -18.16 3.18
CA GLY A 289 -2.01 -16.99 3.92
C GLY A 289 -0.85 -17.30 4.85
N THR A 290 -0.93 -18.39 5.62
CA THR A 290 0.17 -18.86 6.46
C THR A 290 1.40 -19.19 5.62
N GLN A 291 1.24 -19.89 4.50
CA GLN A 291 2.35 -20.19 3.58
C GLN A 291 2.99 -18.92 3.00
N ALA A 292 2.20 -17.90 2.65
CA ALA A 292 2.72 -16.61 2.18
C ALA A 292 3.51 -15.91 3.29
N VAL A 293 3.02 -15.93 4.53
CA VAL A 293 3.74 -15.39 5.70
C VAL A 293 5.07 -16.12 5.92
N ASP A 294 5.11 -17.45 5.78
CA ASP A 294 6.34 -18.24 5.91
C ASP A 294 7.37 -17.85 4.83
N ILE A 295 6.95 -17.78 3.57
CA ILE A 295 7.80 -17.33 2.45
C ILE A 295 8.30 -15.91 2.71
N TRP A 296 7.42 -15.01 3.14
CA TRP A 296 7.76 -13.62 3.45
C TRP A 296 8.81 -13.49 4.54
N ASN A 297 8.67 -14.25 5.63
CA ASN A 297 9.66 -14.26 6.71
C ASN A 297 11.03 -14.73 6.21
N ARG A 298 11.08 -15.76 5.34
CA ARG A 298 12.33 -16.21 4.72
C ARG A 298 12.94 -15.17 3.78
N ILE A 299 12.14 -14.46 2.99
CA ILE A 299 12.63 -13.36 2.15
C ILE A 299 13.29 -12.28 3.01
N ARG A 300 12.68 -11.94 4.15
CA ARG A 300 13.19 -10.91 5.07
C ARG A 300 14.53 -11.29 5.71
N GLU A 301 14.77 -12.58 5.92
CA GLU A 301 16.03 -13.11 6.44
C GLU A 301 17.17 -13.11 5.41
N LEU A 302 16.87 -12.94 4.11
CA LEU A 302 17.89 -12.94 3.06
C LEU A 302 18.84 -11.74 3.19
N PRO A 303 20.15 -11.93 2.98
CA PRO A 303 21.12 -10.83 2.95
C PRO A 303 20.74 -9.78 1.89
N PRO A 304 20.76 -8.47 2.21
CA PRO A 304 20.32 -7.39 1.31
C PRO A 304 20.96 -7.40 -0.09
N ASN A 305 22.23 -7.82 -0.16
CA ASN A 305 23.03 -7.86 -1.39
C ASN A 305 23.23 -9.28 -1.94
N SER A 306 22.41 -10.24 -1.53
CA SER A 306 22.48 -11.61 -2.05
C SER A 306 21.99 -11.67 -3.51
N ALA A 307 22.54 -12.63 -4.27
CA ALA A 307 22.06 -12.94 -5.63
C ALA A 307 20.55 -13.28 -5.63
N ILE A 308 20.06 -13.92 -4.57
CA ILE A 308 18.63 -14.24 -4.38
C ILE A 308 17.80 -12.95 -4.31
N ARG A 309 18.19 -11.97 -3.48
CA ARG A 309 17.46 -10.68 -3.44
C ARG A 309 17.51 -9.94 -4.77
N PHE A 310 18.64 -9.98 -5.49
CA PHE A 310 18.72 -9.39 -6.82
C PHE A 310 17.76 -10.07 -7.80
N ALA A 311 17.72 -11.40 -7.81
CA ALA A 311 16.80 -12.18 -8.64
C ALA A 311 15.32 -11.93 -8.28
N LEU A 312 14.99 -11.78 -6.99
CA LEU A 312 13.63 -11.40 -6.55
C LEU A 312 13.24 -10.01 -7.06
N ARG A 313 14.12 -9.01 -6.98
CA ARG A 313 13.85 -7.68 -7.57
C ARG A 313 13.58 -7.77 -9.07
N ARG A 314 14.34 -8.61 -9.79
CA ARG A 314 14.09 -8.86 -11.22
C ARG A 314 12.76 -9.53 -11.48
N TRP A 315 12.37 -10.49 -10.64
CA TRP A 315 11.06 -11.13 -10.67
C TRP A 315 9.92 -10.12 -10.47
N ASP A 316 10.06 -9.20 -9.51
CA ASP A 316 9.02 -8.23 -9.18
C ASP A 316 8.83 -7.16 -10.27
N ILE A 317 9.92 -6.64 -10.83
CA ILE A 317 9.87 -5.60 -11.90
C ILE A 317 9.13 -6.10 -13.14
N VAL A 318 9.17 -7.40 -13.43
CA VAL A 318 8.47 -7.98 -14.59
C VAL A 318 6.96 -7.75 -14.52
N SER A 319 6.40 -7.71 -13.32
CA SER A 319 4.97 -7.46 -13.12
C SER A 319 4.56 -6.07 -13.65
N GLU A 320 5.49 -5.13 -13.74
CA GLU A 320 5.30 -3.77 -14.25
C GLU A 320 5.57 -3.65 -15.78
N ARG A 321 6.04 -4.71 -16.45
CA ARG A 321 6.39 -4.65 -17.88
C ARG A 321 5.17 -4.90 -18.77
N PHE A 322 4.98 -4.03 -19.75
CA PHE A 322 4.06 -4.27 -20.87
C PHE A 322 4.65 -5.21 -21.91
N ASN A 323 5.95 -5.07 -22.19
CA ASN A 323 6.63 -5.79 -23.24
C ASN A 323 7.07 -7.18 -22.77
N GLU A 324 6.65 -8.21 -23.50
CA GLU A 324 7.06 -9.60 -23.31
C GLU A 324 8.56 -9.82 -23.54
N ASP A 325 9.19 -9.01 -24.41
CA ASP A 325 10.64 -9.07 -24.66
C ASP A 325 11.44 -8.66 -23.42
N ASP A 326 11.10 -7.52 -22.82
CA ASP A 326 11.74 -7.04 -21.59
C ASP A 326 11.49 -8.01 -20.43
N THR A 327 10.30 -8.59 -20.37
CA THR A 327 9.94 -9.63 -19.39
C THR A 327 10.90 -10.82 -19.47
N LEU A 328 11.12 -11.34 -20.68
CA LEU A 328 12.03 -12.47 -20.88
C LEU A 328 13.48 -12.10 -20.54
N ILE A 329 13.91 -10.88 -20.90
CA ILE A 329 15.24 -10.37 -20.56
C ILE A 329 15.42 -10.32 -19.04
N ASP A 330 14.45 -9.76 -18.31
CA ASP A 330 14.52 -9.66 -16.85
C ASP A 330 14.54 -11.05 -16.17
N TYR A 331 13.80 -12.04 -16.67
CA TYR A 331 13.90 -13.43 -16.20
C TYR A 331 15.29 -14.03 -16.40
N TRP A 332 15.90 -13.81 -17.57
CA TRP A 332 17.25 -14.30 -17.83
C TRP A 332 18.31 -13.59 -16.98
N ILE A 333 18.14 -12.31 -16.68
CA ILE A 333 19.05 -11.60 -15.77
C ILE A 333 18.95 -12.18 -14.35
N ALA A 334 17.74 -12.54 -13.90
CA ALA A 334 17.57 -13.26 -12.63
C ALA A 334 18.29 -14.62 -12.66
N PHE A 335 18.08 -15.42 -13.71
CA PHE A 335 18.75 -16.72 -13.86
C PHE A 335 20.27 -16.62 -13.92
N GLU A 336 20.82 -15.70 -14.71
CA GLU A 336 22.27 -15.52 -14.86
C GLU A 336 22.91 -15.12 -13.53
N SER A 337 22.24 -14.24 -12.76
CA SER A 337 22.72 -13.82 -11.44
C SER A 337 22.76 -14.95 -10.41
N LEU A 338 21.84 -15.93 -10.53
CA LEU A 338 21.75 -17.07 -9.63
C LEU A 338 22.68 -18.20 -10.05
N PHE A 339 22.66 -18.58 -11.33
CA PHE A 339 23.22 -19.84 -11.80
C PHE A 339 24.52 -19.70 -12.57
N THR A 340 24.93 -18.50 -12.96
CA THR A 340 26.20 -18.27 -13.67
C THR A 340 26.97 -17.04 -13.15
N PRO A 341 27.16 -16.87 -11.83
CA PRO A 341 27.91 -15.73 -11.31
C PRO A 341 29.41 -15.79 -11.66
N ASP A 342 29.91 -16.99 -11.98
CA ASP A 342 31.32 -17.34 -12.20
C ASP A 342 31.77 -17.30 -13.66
N SER A 343 30.87 -17.09 -14.62
CA SER A 343 31.19 -17.28 -16.03
C SER A 343 30.61 -16.22 -16.95
N SER A 344 31.47 -15.65 -17.80
CA SER A 344 31.09 -14.87 -18.99
C SER A 344 31.07 -15.72 -20.27
N GLN A 345 31.55 -16.97 -20.20
CA GLN A 345 31.60 -17.91 -21.32
C GLN A 345 30.54 -19.00 -21.18
N GLU A 346 30.02 -19.46 -22.31
CA GLU A 346 29.04 -20.57 -22.37
C GLU A 346 27.80 -20.38 -21.47
N VAL A 347 27.43 -19.13 -21.17
CA VAL A 347 26.34 -18.77 -20.25
C VAL A 347 25.06 -19.53 -20.59
N ARG A 348 24.70 -19.62 -21.89
CA ARG A 348 23.58 -20.41 -22.39
C ARG A 348 23.58 -21.85 -21.88
N TYR A 349 24.70 -22.55 -22.03
CA TYR A 349 24.79 -23.97 -21.70
C TYR A 349 24.81 -24.16 -20.18
N ARG A 350 25.69 -23.44 -19.48
CA ARG A 350 25.86 -23.53 -18.02
C ARG A 350 24.60 -23.14 -17.26
N ALA A 351 23.96 -22.03 -17.62
CA ALA A 351 22.71 -21.64 -16.97
C ALA A 351 21.64 -22.72 -17.21
N SER A 352 21.45 -23.17 -18.45
CA SER A 352 20.42 -24.16 -18.77
C SER A 352 20.62 -25.48 -18.03
N ILE A 353 21.86 -26.00 -17.95
CA ILE A 353 22.13 -27.29 -17.27
C ILE A 353 22.00 -27.17 -15.75
N ARG A 354 22.53 -26.09 -15.15
CA ARG A 354 22.47 -25.85 -13.70
C ARG A 354 21.02 -25.63 -13.24
N ILE A 355 20.24 -24.81 -13.95
CA ILE A 355 18.83 -24.59 -13.63
C ILE A 355 18.04 -25.90 -13.77
N ALA A 356 18.23 -26.62 -14.88
CA ALA A 356 17.52 -27.88 -15.10
C ALA A 356 17.81 -28.89 -13.99
N ALA A 357 19.07 -29.06 -13.62
CA ALA A 357 19.50 -29.94 -12.54
C ALA A 357 18.95 -29.53 -11.18
N PHE A 358 18.92 -28.22 -10.90
CA PHE A 358 18.44 -27.65 -9.65
C PHE A 358 16.94 -27.83 -9.48
N VAL A 359 16.15 -27.49 -10.51
CA VAL A 359 14.69 -27.51 -10.40
C VAL A 359 14.09 -28.85 -10.77
N GLY A 360 14.69 -29.67 -11.63
CA GLY A 360 14.09 -30.92 -12.10
C GLY A 360 14.18 -32.08 -11.10
N ASN A 361 13.07 -32.80 -10.91
CA ASN A 361 12.93 -33.93 -9.99
C ASN A 361 13.33 -35.28 -10.61
N SER A 362 13.24 -35.43 -11.93
CA SER A 362 13.63 -36.65 -12.66
C SER A 362 14.61 -36.36 -13.80
N PRO A 363 15.38 -37.35 -14.27
CA PRO A 363 16.27 -37.14 -15.41
C PRO A 363 15.56 -36.72 -16.70
N GLU A 364 14.36 -37.25 -16.95
CA GLU A 364 13.52 -36.89 -18.11
C GLU A 364 13.04 -35.44 -17.99
N GLU A 365 12.59 -35.05 -16.80
CA GLU A 365 12.17 -33.67 -16.51
C GLU A 365 13.35 -32.70 -16.69
N ARG A 366 14.52 -33.03 -16.12
CA ARG A 366 15.76 -32.23 -16.29
C ARG A 366 16.13 -32.06 -17.76
N THR A 367 16.08 -33.14 -18.53
CA THR A 367 16.36 -33.10 -19.98
C THR A 367 15.37 -32.21 -20.74
N SER A 368 14.08 -32.27 -20.37
CA SER A 368 13.04 -31.42 -20.94
C SER A 368 13.26 -29.94 -20.60
N ILE A 369 13.49 -29.63 -19.32
CA ILE A 369 13.76 -28.26 -18.83
C ILE A 369 14.99 -27.68 -19.52
N PHE A 370 16.07 -28.46 -19.62
CA PHE A 370 17.29 -28.04 -20.31
C PHE A 370 17.04 -27.62 -21.77
N LYS A 371 16.28 -28.42 -22.52
CA LYS A 371 15.93 -28.10 -23.92
C LYS A 371 15.11 -26.81 -24.01
N GLN A 372 14.10 -26.66 -23.15
CA GLN A 372 13.23 -25.47 -23.12
C GLN A 372 13.98 -24.20 -22.72
N LEU A 373 14.92 -24.29 -21.76
CA LEU A 373 15.76 -23.15 -21.37
C LEU A 373 16.76 -22.77 -22.47
N LYS A 374 17.31 -23.73 -23.21
CA LYS A 374 18.16 -23.40 -24.37
C LYS A 374 17.39 -22.64 -25.44
N GLU A 375 16.16 -23.03 -25.73
CA GLU A 375 15.27 -22.32 -26.65
C GLU A 375 14.94 -20.92 -26.13
N SER A 376 14.62 -20.80 -24.85
CA SER A 376 14.35 -19.52 -24.19
C SER A 376 15.57 -18.57 -24.23
N TYR A 377 16.78 -19.07 -24.01
CA TYR A 377 17.99 -18.27 -24.11
C TYR A 377 18.24 -17.78 -25.54
N ASP A 378 18.03 -18.65 -26.54
CA ASP A 378 18.16 -18.27 -27.95
C ASP A 378 17.19 -17.15 -28.32
N LEU A 379 15.96 -17.24 -27.82
CA LEU A 379 14.95 -16.19 -27.99
C LEU A 379 15.42 -14.88 -27.36
N ARG A 380 15.85 -14.90 -26.09
CA ARG A 380 16.39 -13.71 -25.41
C ARG A 380 17.58 -13.12 -26.16
N SER A 381 18.52 -13.96 -26.61
CA SER A 381 19.72 -13.51 -27.34
C SER A 381 19.34 -12.82 -28.65
N LYS A 382 18.38 -13.36 -29.40
CA LYS A 382 17.88 -12.71 -30.62
C LYS A 382 17.24 -11.35 -30.34
N ILE A 383 16.43 -11.25 -29.28
CA ILE A 383 15.76 -10.00 -28.88
C ILE A 383 16.79 -8.90 -28.61
N VAL A 384 17.80 -9.17 -27.78
CA VAL A 384 18.81 -8.15 -27.41
C VAL A 384 19.69 -7.71 -28.58
N HIS A 385 19.79 -8.54 -29.63
CA HIS A 385 20.50 -8.20 -30.87
C HIS A 385 19.57 -7.59 -31.95
N GLY A 386 18.34 -7.22 -31.60
CA GLY A 386 17.40 -6.55 -32.51
C GLY A 386 16.74 -7.48 -33.54
N GLY A 387 16.73 -8.79 -33.30
CA GLY A 387 16.13 -9.77 -34.21
C GLY A 387 14.60 -9.63 -34.28
N VAL A 388 14.09 -9.15 -35.41
CA VAL A 388 12.64 -9.05 -35.68
C VAL A 388 12.15 -10.38 -36.28
N GLN A 389 11.78 -11.36 -35.47
CA GLN A 389 11.09 -12.57 -35.96
C GLN A 389 9.81 -12.86 -35.20
N LYS A 390 8.74 -13.16 -35.96
CA LYS A 390 7.51 -13.76 -35.45
C LYS A 390 7.80 -15.21 -35.06
N ILE A 391 8.04 -15.45 -33.78
CA ILE A 391 8.16 -16.81 -33.23
C ILE A 391 6.75 -17.28 -32.86
N SER A 392 6.36 -18.42 -33.40
CA SER A 392 4.99 -18.95 -33.31
C SER A 392 4.54 -19.29 -31.88
N ASN A 393 5.47 -19.48 -30.93
CA ASN A 393 5.17 -19.82 -29.53
C ASN A 393 5.96 -18.97 -28.51
N LYS A 394 6.15 -17.68 -28.80
CA LYS A 394 6.89 -16.76 -27.89
C LYS A 394 6.30 -16.75 -26.47
N SER A 395 4.99 -16.61 -26.35
CA SER A 395 4.29 -16.55 -25.05
C SER A 395 4.43 -17.85 -24.25
N GLY A 396 4.37 -19.01 -24.90
CA GLY A 396 4.59 -20.30 -24.24
C GLY A 396 6.02 -20.46 -23.70
N VAL A 397 7.03 -20.01 -24.47
CA VAL A 397 8.43 -20.00 -24.00
C VAL A 397 8.57 -19.11 -22.76
N ILE A 398 8.02 -17.90 -22.79
CA ILE A 398 8.08 -16.95 -21.66
C ILE A 398 7.36 -17.51 -20.42
N SER A 399 6.20 -18.14 -20.61
CA SER A 399 5.45 -18.76 -19.52
C SER A 399 6.23 -19.91 -18.87
N ASN A 400 6.87 -20.77 -19.67
CA ASN A 400 7.72 -21.84 -19.15
C ASN A 400 8.95 -21.27 -18.40
N THR A 401 9.62 -20.26 -18.97
CA THR A 401 10.74 -19.58 -18.32
C THR A 401 10.35 -18.99 -16.96
N ARG A 402 9.18 -18.33 -16.88
CA ARG A 402 8.63 -17.83 -15.62
C ARG A 402 8.43 -18.96 -14.60
N SER A 403 7.80 -20.06 -15.02
CA SER A 403 7.52 -21.20 -14.16
C SER A 403 8.80 -21.80 -13.55
N TYR A 404 9.85 -21.95 -14.36
CA TYR A 404 11.16 -22.42 -13.89
C TYR A 404 11.84 -21.43 -12.95
N LEU A 405 11.77 -20.13 -13.23
CA LEU A 405 12.36 -19.10 -12.36
C LEU A 405 11.65 -19.08 -11.02
N ARG A 406 10.31 -19.10 -11.03
CA ARG A 406 9.49 -19.18 -9.83
C ARG A 406 9.84 -20.38 -8.97
N ARG A 407 9.97 -21.57 -9.60
CA ARG A 407 10.35 -22.79 -8.90
C ARG A 407 11.74 -22.69 -8.28
N ALA A 408 12.71 -22.16 -9.02
CA ALA A 408 14.06 -21.92 -8.50
C ALA A 408 14.04 -20.96 -7.30
N LEU A 409 13.35 -19.82 -7.42
CA LEU A 409 13.21 -18.83 -6.33
C LEU A 409 12.53 -19.42 -5.09
N LEU A 410 11.44 -20.18 -5.26
CA LEU A 410 10.78 -20.86 -4.15
C LEU A 410 11.71 -21.84 -3.45
N MET A 411 12.45 -22.66 -4.19
CA MET A 411 13.43 -23.58 -3.61
C MET A 411 14.53 -22.84 -2.85
N LEU A 412 15.04 -21.74 -3.39
CA LEU A 412 16.09 -20.93 -2.77
C LEU A 412 15.62 -20.18 -1.51
N VAL A 413 14.37 -19.72 -1.49
CA VAL A 413 13.79 -19.03 -0.32
C VAL A 413 13.43 -20.03 0.78
N LEU A 414 12.94 -21.22 0.42
CA LEU A 414 12.49 -22.22 1.39
C LEU A 414 13.64 -23.09 1.92
N ASP A 415 14.65 -23.39 1.12
CA ASP A 415 15.83 -24.17 1.53
C ASP A 415 16.86 -23.26 2.20
N GLN A 416 17.18 -23.52 3.47
CA GLN A 416 18.18 -22.75 4.24
C GLN A 416 19.62 -23.19 3.96
N LYS A 417 19.83 -24.16 3.07
CA LYS A 417 21.18 -24.58 2.70
C LYS A 417 21.90 -23.48 1.92
N THR A 418 23.21 -23.44 2.10
CA THR A 418 24.10 -22.61 1.28
C THR A 418 23.97 -23.02 -0.19
N PHE A 419 23.35 -22.17 -0.99
CA PHE A 419 23.25 -22.34 -2.43
C PHE A 419 24.59 -22.01 -3.09
N ASP A 420 25.19 -22.99 -3.75
CA ASP A 420 26.37 -22.83 -4.59
C ASP A 420 26.07 -23.34 -6.01
N PRO A 421 25.94 -22.46 -7.02
CA PRO A 421 25.65 -22.88 -8.39
C PRO A 421 26.80 -23.69 -9.03
N ILE A 422 28.04 -23.54 -8.54
CA ILE A 422 29.21 -24.24 -9.08
C ILE A 422 29.19 -25.71 -8.63
N SER A 423 28.72 -25.98 -7.41
CA SER A 423 28.64 -27.35 -6.89
C SER A 423 27.66 -28.22 -7.68
N ILE A 424 26.63 -27.61 -8.31
CA ILE A 424 25.57 -28.33 -9.03
C ILE A 424 26.14 -29.28 -10.11
N GLU A 425 27.12 -28.82 -10.88
CA GLU A 425 27.76 -29.65 -11.91
C GLU A 425 28.52 -30.82 -11.30
N THR A 426 29.19 -30.58 -10.17
CA THR A 426 29.89 -31.61 -9.42
C THR A 426 28.90 -32.62 -8.81
N ASP A 427 27.77 -32.15 -8.31
CA ASP A 427 26.73 -32.97 -7.70
C ASP A 427 26.00 -33.84 -8.73
N LEU A 428 25.82 -33.32 -9.96
CA LEU A 428 25.34 -34.11 -11.10
C LEU A 428 26.28 -35.29 -11.41
N LEU A 429 27.60 -35.08 -11.32
CA LEU A 429 28.59 -36.14 -11.54
C LEU A 429 28.63 -37.15 -10.39
N LYS A 430 28.42 -36.70 -9.15
CA LYS A 430 28.49 -37.53 -7.93
C LYS A 430 27.25 -38.36 -7.65
N ASN A 431 26.11 -38.06 -8.28
CA ASN A 431 24.84 -38.70 -7.98
C ASN A 431 24.42 -39.64 -9.12
N PRO A 432 24.98 -40.87 -9.21
CA PRO A 432 24.53 -41.87 -10.17
C PRO A 432 23.22 -42.49 -9.69
N ARG A 433 22.13 -41.73 -9.62
CA ARG A 433 20.76 -42.29 -9.55
C ARG A 433 20.32 -42.79 -10.94
N TRP A 434 21.18 -43.61 -11.54
CA TRP A 434 20.92 -44.36 -12.77
C TRP A 434 20.99 -45.87 -12.49
N GLN A 435 20.71 -46.31 -11.26
CA GLN A 435 20.41 -47.71 -11.00
C GLN A 435 18.93 -47.94 -11.23
N ASP A 436 18.67 -48.41 -12.45
CA ASP A 436 17.49 -49.12 -12.88
C ASP A 436 16.92 -49.99 -11.74
N THR A 437 15.74 -49.64 -11.22
CA THR A 437 15.00 -50.47 -10.25
C THR A 437 14.09 -51.46 -10.98
N SER A 438 14.51 -51.93 -12.16
CA SER A 438 13.76 -52.90 -12.98
C SER A 438 14.48 -54.24 -13.20
N LEU A 439 15.48 -54.57 -12.38
CA LEU A 439 16.07 -55.92 -12.36
C LEU A 439 16.52 -56.33 -10.93
N SER A 440 15.56 -56.81 -10.13
CA SER A 440 15.76 -57.90 -9.15
C SER A 440 14.43 -58.43 -8.66
#